data_AF-A0A1R4EP08-F1
#
_entry.id   AF-A0A1R4EP08-F1
#
_cell.length_a   1.000
_cell.length_b   1.000
_cell.length_c   1.000
_cell.angle_alpha   90.00
_cell.angle_beta   90.00
_cell.angle_gamma   90.00
#
_symmetry.space_group_name_H-M   'P 1'
#
loop_
_entity.id
_entity.type
_entity.pdbx_description
1 polymer ?
#
loop_
_entity_poly.entity_id
_entity_poly.type
_entity_poly.pdbx_seq_one_letter_code
_entity_poly.pdbx_strand_id
1 'polypeptide(L)' 'MRLRVVRRAEPDMRRLVEWVLNITQARYDAHLAGEPDPYGLPAPETLSHMSDARGRVEEDPAHQRRSTA' A
#
# COMPACT_ATOMS: atom_id res chain seq x y z
N MET A 1 -25.60 -24.16 26.60
CA MET A 1 -24.35 -23.38 26.46
C MET A 1 -24.68 -21.90 26.67
N ARG A 2 -24.00 -21.17 27.56
CA ARG A 2 -24.27 -19.73 27.80
C ARG A 2 -23.08 -18.89 27.32
N LEU A 3 -23.34 -17.97 26.39
CA LEU A 3 -22.36 -16.98 25.94
C LEU A 3 -22.09 -16.01 27.08
N ARG A 4 -20.82 -15.90 27.51
CA ARG A 4 -20.37 -14.83 28.41
C ARG A 4 -19.91 -13.66 27.55
N VAL A 5 -20.64 -12.56 27.61
CA VAL A 5 -20.18 -11.30 27.00
C VAL A 5 -19.20 -10.65 27.97
N VAL A 6 -17.93 -10.60 27.59
CA VAL A 6 -16.91 -9.83 28.30
C VAL A 6 -16.94 -8.41 27.73
N ARG A 7 -17.23 -7.40 28.56
CA ARG A 7 -17.03 -6.01 28.16
C ARG A 7 -15.54 -5.76 28.00
N ARG A 8 -15.13 -5.29 26.82
CA ARG A 8 -13.77 -4.78 26.61
C ARG A 8 -13.60 -3.50 27.41
N ALA A 9 -12.47 -3.38 28.11
CA ALA A 9 -12.05 -2.12 28.69
C ALA A 9 -11.89 -1.07 27.57
N GLU A 10 -12.09 0.19 27.92
CA GLU A 10 -11.84 1.31 27.00
C GLU A 10 -10.40 1.21 26.48
N PRO A 11 -10.18 1.28 25.15
CA PRO A 11 -8.84 1.23 24.61
C PRO A 11 -8.05 2.48 25.04
N ASP A 12 -6.77 2.29 25.34
CA ASP A 12 -5.85 3.42 25.52
C ASP A 12 -5.68 4.13 24.16
N MET A 13 -6.31 5.29 24.04
CA MET A 13 -6.29 6.10 22.82
C MET A 13 -4.88 6.53 22.42
N ARG A 14 -3.99 6.78 23.40
CA ARG A 14 -2.60 7.17 23.10
C ARG A 14 -1.86 6.03 22.42
N ARG A 15 -2.02 4.82 22.96
CA ARG A 15 -1.41 3.61 22.40
C ARG A 15 -1.97 3.27 21.02
N LEU A 16 -3.27 3.49 20.82
CA LEU A 16 -3.91 3.27 19.52
C LEU A 16 -3.37 4.23 18.46
N VAL A 17 -3.23 5.52 18.80
CA VAL A 17 -2.64 6.53 17.91
C VAL A 17 -1.19 6.17 17.58
N GLU A 18 -0.39 5.81 18.59
CA GLU A 18 0.99 5.37 18.38
C GLU A 18 1.09 4.20 17.40
N TRP A 19 0.24 3.18 17.57
CA TRP A 19 0.20 2.03 16.66
C TRP A 19 -0.16 2.41 15.23
N VAL A 20 -1.17 3.25 15.04
CA VAL A 20 -1.57 3.72 13.71
C VAL A 20 -0.42 4.46 13.04
N LEU A 21 0.26 5.36 13.77
CA LEU A 21 1.38 6.12 13.23
C LEU A 21 2.56 5.23 12.86
N ASN A 22 2.89 4.24 13.69
CA ASN A 22 3.96 3.29 13.40
C ASN A 22 3.65 2.45 12.16
N ILE A 23 2.40 2.03 11.97
CA ILE A 23 1.96 1.32 10.75
C ILE A 23 2.12 2.24 9.53
N THR A 24 1.66 3.49 9.60
CA THR A 24 1.77 4.42 8.47
C THR A 24 3.21 4.71 8.10
N GLN A 25 4.09 4.86 9.09
CA GLN A 25 5.52 5.07 8.87
C GLN A 25 6.16 3.87 8.17
N ALA A 26 5.95 2.65 8.68
CA ALA A 26 6.52 1.45 8.08
C ALA A 26 6.05 1.23 6.63
N ARG A 27 4.78 1.53 6.33
CA ARG A 27 4.26 1.47 4.95
C ARG A 27 4.90 2.52 4.05
N TYR A 28 5.08 3.74 4.56
CA TYR A 28 5.71 4.82 3.82
C TYR A 28 7.18 4.51 3.51
N ASP A 29 7.91 3.96 4.48
CA ASP A 29 9.31 3.57 4.30
C ASP A 29 9.44 2.43 3.28
N ALA A 30 8.57 1.42 3.33
CA ALA A 30 8.52 0.36 2.32
C ALA A 30 8.23 0.92 0.91
N HIS A 31 7.29 1.86 0.80
CA HIS A 31 7.00 2.53 -0.46
C HIS A 31 8.22 3.28 -1.01
N LEU A 32 8.94 4.04 -0.17
CA LEU A 32 10.16 4.73 -0.58
C LEU A 32 11.28 3.78 -0.99
N ALA A 33 11.36 2.60 -0.36
CA ALA A 33 12.33 1.56 -0.70
C ALA A 33 11.93 0.74 -1.94
N GLY A 34 10.70 0.88 -2.45
CA GLY A 34 10.16 0.02 -3.51
C GLY A 34 9.83 -1.40 -3.05
N GLU A 35 9.79 -1.63 -1.74
CA GLU A 35 9.48 -2.91 -1.11
C GLU A 35 7.95 -3.09 -0.99
N PRO A 36 7.45 -4.33 -0.94
CA PRO A 36 6.04 -4.59 -0.74
C PRO A 36 5.55 -4.08 0.62
N ASP A 37 4.27 -3.71 0.70
CA ASP A 37 3.64 -3.29 1.97
C ASP A 37 3.76 -4.41 3.03
N PRO A 38 4.44 -4.16 4.16
CA PRO A 38 4.69 -5.18 5.18
C PRO A 38 3.42 -5.74 5.84
N TYR A 39 2.29 -5.02 5.73
CA TYR A 39 1.01 -5.44 6.29
C TYR A 39 0.02 -5.94 5.23
N GLY A 40 0.39 -5.91 3.94
CA GLY A 40 -0.48 -6.35 2.84
C GLY A 40 -1.84 -5.65 2.81
N LEU A 41 -1.92 -4.44 3.35
CA LEU A 41 -3.17 -3.68 3.39
C LEU A 41 -3.50 -3.18 1.99
N PRO A 42 -4.76 -3.21 1.56
CA PRO A 42 -5.14 -2.68 0.27
C PRO A 42 -4.72 -1.21 0.18
N ALA A 43 -4.24 -0.81 -1.00
CA ALA A 43 -4.09 0.60 -1.29
C ALA A 43 -5.47 1.26 -1.19
N PRO A 44 -5.58 2.45 -0.56
CA PRO A 44 -6.79 3.25 -0.64
C PRO A 44 -7.23 3.39 -2.09
N GLU A 45 -8.53 3.27 -2.38
CA GLU A 45 -9.10 3.35 -3.72
C GLU A 45 -8.66 4.62 -4.46
N THR A 46 -8.52 5.73 -3.72
CA THR A 46 -8.02 7.03 -4.21
C THR A 46 -6.57 7.00 -4.69
N LEU A 47 -5.73 6.11 -4.13
CA LEU A 47 -4.33 5.94 -4.52
C LEU A 47 -4.15 4.88 -5.62
N SER A 48 -5.09 3.93 -5.74
CA SER A 48 -5.06 2.91 -6.79
C SER A 48 -5.04 3.51 -8.20
N HIS A 49 -5.73 4.65 -8.41
CA HIS A 49 -5.73 5.35 -9.69
C HIS A 49 -4.40 6.06 -10.02
N MET A 50 -3.55 6.34 -9.03
CA MET A 50 -2.27 7.02 -9.25
C MET A 50 -1.12 6.08 -9.60
N SER A 51 -1.19 4.80 -9.16
CA SER A 51 -0.18 3.79 -9.50
C SER A 51 -0.25 3.34 -10.96
N ASP A 52 -1.44 3.30 -11.57
CA ASP A 52 -1.59 2.95 -12.99
C ASP A 52 -0.98 4.02 -13.91
N ALA A 53 -0.95 5.28 -13.48
CA ALA A 53 -0.44 6.40 -14.27
C ALA A 53 1.09 6.50 -14.31
N ARG A 54 1.81 5.88 -13.36
CA ARG A 54 3.28 5.93 -13.29
C ARG A 54 3.97 4.63 -13.73
N GLY A 55 3.23 3.54 -13.90
CA GLY A 55 3.77 2.24 -14.29
C GLY A 55 3.77 1.96 -15.79
N ARG A 56 3.00 2.71 -16.60
CA ARG A 56 2.94 2.52 -18.05
C ARG A 56 3.88 3.50 -18.74
N VAL A 57 5.18 3.23 -18.67
CA VAL A 57 6.07 3.65 -19.77
C VAL A 57 5.65 2.75 -20.94
N GLU A 58 4.79 3.29 -21.79
CA GLU A 58 4.48 2.69 -23.08
C GLU A 58 5.79 2.71 -23.87
N GLU A 59 6.51 1.58 -23.88
CA GLU A 59 7.59 1.38 -24.84
C GLU A 59 6.97 1.47 -26.24
N ASP A 60 7.16 2.63 -26.86
CA ASP A 60 6.83 2.87 -28.26
C ASP A 60 7.51 1.80 -29.13
N PRO A 61 6.77 0.89 -29.80
CA PRO A 61 7.36 -0.15 -30.63
C PRO A 61 7.69 0.40 -32.02
N ALA A 62 8.36 1.55 -32.11
CA ALA A 62 8.75 2.19 -33.36
C ALA A 62 10.20 1.92 -33.79
N HIS A 63 10.90 0.96 -33.16
CA HIS A 63 12.28 0.63 -33.51
C HIS A 63 12.49 -0.78 -34.07
N GLN A 64 11.45 -1.34 -34.70
CA GLN A 64 11.58 -2.58 -35.45
C GLN A 64 11.49 -2.35 -36.97
N ARG A 65 12.69 -2.30 -37.58
CA ARG A 65 13.02 -2.67 -38.98
C ARG A 65 12.81 -1.62 -40.08
N ARG A 66 13.94 -1.05 -40.51
CA ARG A 66 14.31 -1.09 -41.94
C ARG A 66 15.83 -1.06 -42.12
N SER A 67 16.46 -2.22 -41.95
CA SER A 67 17.65 -2.57 -42.72
C SER A 67 17.18 -3.10 -44.07
N THR A 68 17.36 -2.31 -45.12
CA THR A 68 17.48 -2.83 -46.49
C THR A 68 18.53 -1.97 -47.19
N ALA A 69 19.47 -2.67 -47.82
CA ALA A 69 20.66 -2.20 -48.52
C ALA A 69 20.40 -1.19 -49.65
#